data_AF-A0A2V9YVU4-F1
#
_entry.id   AF-A0A2V9YVU4-F1
#
_cell.length_a   1.000
_cell.length_b   1.000
_cell.length_c   1.000
_cell.angle_alpha   90.00
_cell.angle_beta   90.00
_cell.angle_gamma   90.00
#
_symmetry.space_group_name_H-M   'P 1'
#
loop_
_entity.id
_entity.type
_entity.pdbx_description
1 polymer ?
#
loop_
_entity_poly.entity_id
_entity_poly.type
_entity_poly.pdbx_seq_one_letter_code
_entity_poly.pdbx_strand_id
1 'polypeptide(L)'
;MTYYRALALCELGQEGEANRLLEQLLESAQRQMQQRITIDYFATSLPNFLLFEDDLQKRNRIDSLYLIGLAPLGLGRVAEAEASLRDTLALDLNHLGAQQHLRGLQSSASTVKL
;
A
#
# COMPACT_ATOMS: atom_id res chain seq x y z
N MET A 1 -1.03 -1.05 -9.93
CA MET A 1 -1.39 -2.05 -10.96
C MET A 1 -0.86 -3.45 -10.69
N THR A 2 0.32 -3.60 -10.06
CA THR A 2 0.94 -4.91 -9.77
C THR A 2 0.04 -5.88 -8.99
N TYR A 3 -0.70 -5.41 -7.99
CA TYR A 3 -1.64 -6.21 -7.20
C TYR A 3 -2.71 -6.90 -8.07
N TYR A 4 -3.45 -6.14 -8.88
CA TYR A 4 -4.49 -6.71 -9.74
C TYR A 4 -3.94 -7.64 -10.82
N ARG A 5 -2.70 -7.39 -11.28
CA ARG A 5 -2.01 -8.34 -12.18
C ARG A 5 -1.75 -9.67 -11.48
N ALA A 6 -1.32 -9.66 -10.23
CA ALA A 6 -1.14 -10.89 -9.45
C ALA A 6 -2.46 -11.64 -9.27
N LEU A 7 -3.56 -10.93 -8.97
CA LEU A 7 -4.88 -11.56 -8.91
C LEU A 7 -5.30 -12.20 -10.23
N ALA A 8 -5.08 -11.53 -11.36
CA ALA A 8 -5.34 -12.11 -12.67
C ALA A 8 -4.49 -13.37 -12.94
N LEU A 9 -3.23 -13.41 -12.49
CA LEU A 9 -2.40 -14.60 -12.58
C LEU A 9 -2.95 -15.76 -11.72
N CYS A 10 -3.49 -15.47 -10.54
CA CYS A 10 -4.18 -16.48 -9.73
C CYS A 10 -5.38 -17.08 -10.47
N GLU A 11 -6.22 -16.24 -11.10
CA GLU A 11 -7.37 -16.70 -11.90
C GLU A 11 -6.96 -17.54 -13.12
N LEU A 12 -5.73 -17.38 -13.61
CA LEU A 12 -5.15 -18.19 -14.68
C LEU A 12 -4.47 -19.48 -14.17
N GLY A 13 -4.55 -19.78 -12.87
CA GLY A 13 -3.89 -20.93 -12.25
C GLY A 13 -2.37 -20.77 -12.10
N GLN A 14 -1.83 -19.56 -12.25
CA GLN A 14 -0.40 -19.24 -12.18
C GLN A 14 0.01 -18.72 -10.79
N GLU A 15 -0.40 -19.42 -9.74
CA GLU A 15 -0.22 -18.99 -8.33
C GLU A 15 1.25 -18.71 -7.96
N GLY A 16 2.19 -19.53 -8.46
CA GLY A 16 3.62 -19.34 -8.17
C GLY A 16 4.16 -18.00 -8.69
N GLU A 17 3.72 -17.59 -9.88
CA GLU A 17 4.10 -16.30 -10.46
C GLU A 17 3.41 -15.14 -9.74
N ALA A 18 2.12 -15.30 -9.42
CA ALA A 18 1.36 -14.33 -8.65
C ALA A 18 2.01 -14.05 -7.28
N ASN A 19 2.36 -15.11 -6.54
CA ASN A 19 2.99 -15.00 -5.23
C ASN A 19 4.35 -14.30 -5.32
N ARG A 20 5.19 -14.69 -6.29
CA ARG A 20 6.48 -14.02 -6.52
C ARG A 20 6.30 -12.53 -6.81
N LEU A 21 5.29 -12.18 -7.60
CA LEU A 21 5.02 -10.80 -7.94
C LEU A 21 4.55 -9.97 -6.74
N LEU A 22 3.74 -10.57 -5.86
CA LEU A 22 3.27 -9.93 -4.63
C LEU A 22 4.40 -9.73 -3.62
N GLU A 23 5.31 -10.71 -3.47
CA GLU A 23 6.50 -10.57 -2.62
C GLU A 23 7.42 -9.45 -3.14
N GLN A 24 7.62 -9.36 -4.45
CA GLN A 24 8.38 -8.25 -5.05
C GLN A 24 7.69 -6.90 -4.83
N LEU A 25 6.37 -6.85 -4.89
CA LEU A 25 5.60 -5.65 -4.57
C LEU A 25 5.83 -5.24 -3.11
N LEU A 26 5.72 -6.18 -2.17
CA LEU A 26 5.95 -5.93 -0.75
C LEU A 26 7.35 -5.36 -0.49
N GLU A 27 8.38 -6.03 -1.03
CA GLU A 27 9.77 -5.61 -0.88
C GLU A 27 10.02 -4.21 -1.48
N SER A 28 9.46 -3.93 -2.66
CA SER A 28 9.57 -2.61 -3.29
C SER A 28 8.91 -1.51 -2.46
N ALA A 29 7.73 -1.78 -1.89
CA ALA A 29 6.99 -0.82 -1.08
C ALA A 29 7.69 -0.51 0.25
N GLN A 30 8.27 -1.54 0.89
CA GLN A 30 9.10 -1.39 2.08
C GLN A 30 10.38 -0.58 1.81
N ARG A 31 11.02 -0.79 0.65
CA ARG A 31 12.15 0.06 0.24
C ARG A 31 11.70 1.51 0.01
N GLN A 32 10.60 1.70 -0.72
CA GLN A 32 10.06 3.03 -1.01
C GLN A 32 9.71 3.80 0.28
N MET A 33 9.19 3.11 1.30
CA MET A 33 8.87 3.68 2.62
C MET A 33 10.09 4.34 3.29
N GLN A 34 11.27 3.80 3.05
CA GLN A 34 12.52 4.26 3.66
C GLN A 34 13.19 5.35 2.83
N GLN A 35 12.72 5.61 1.62
CA GLN A 35 13.33 6.60 0.73
C GLN A 35 12.91 8.00 1.16
N ARG A 36 13.90 8.82 1.50
CA ARG A 36 13.69 10.25 1.67
C ARG A 36 13.49 10.88 0.29
N ILE A 37 12.24 11.24 -0.03
CA ILE A 37 11.94 12.10 -1.18
C ILE A 37 12.61 13.47 -1.00
N THR A 38 13.60 13.77 -1.82
CA THR A 38 14.23 15.10 -1.93
C THR A 38 13.92 15.69 -3.30
N ILE A 39 13.63 16.99 -3.34
CA ILE A 39 13.51 17.72 -4.61
C ILE A 39 14.82 18.49 -4.82
N ASP A 40 15.53 18.20 -5.90
CA ASP A 40 16.68 19.01 -6.34
C ASP A 40 16.15 20.30 -6.98
N TYR A 41 15.89 21.30 -6.13
CA TYR A 41 15.31 22.57 -6.57
C TYR A 41 16.39 23.51 -7.11
N PHE A 42 16.70 23.37 -8.40
CA PHE A 42 17.46 24.38 -9.14
C PHE A 42 16.53 25.51 -9.60
N ALA A 43 16.53 26.62 -8.85
CA ALA A 43 16.50 28.02 -9.32
C ALA A 43 15.89 28.96 -8.26
N THR A 44 16.75 29.83 -7.72
CA THR A 44 16.47 31.15 -7.12
C THR A 44 15.13 31.39 -6.39
N SER A 45 15.26 31.60 -5.07
CA SER A 45 14.35 32.27 -4.12
C SER A 45 13.03 31.58 -3.74
N LEU A 46 13.06 30.83 -2.64
CA LEU A 46 11.93 30.80 -1.69
C LEU A 46 12.41 30.25 -0.32
N PRO A 47 12.36 31.05 0.78
CA PRO A 47 12.82 30.59 2.10
C PRO A 47 11.88 29.60 2.82
N ASN A 48 10.71 29.30 2.24
CA ASN A 48 9.63 28.58 2.91
C ASN A 48 9.37 27.19 2.28
N PHE A 49 10.38 26.32 2.29
CA PHE A 49 10.38 25.02 1.59
C PHE A 49 10.07 23.79 2.46
N LEU A 50 10.19 23.89 3.79
CA LEU A 50 9.95 22.77 4.71
C LEU A 50 8.54 22.18 4.59
N LEU A 51 7.55 23.03 4.28
CA LEU A 51 6.15 22.62 4.12
C LEU A 51 5.96 21.56 3.01
N PHE A 52 6.74 21.65 1.92
CA PHE A 52 6.59 20.73 0.78
C PHE A 52 7.30 19.39 1.00
N GLU A 53 8.42 19.36 1.72
CA GLU A 53 9.12 18.11 2.02
C GLU A 53 8.30 17.21 2.93
N ASP A 54 7.72 17.76 4.00
CA ASP A 54 6.89 17.01 4.95
C ASP A 54 5.65 16.39 4.27
N ASP A 55 5.00 17.14 3.37
CA ASP A 55 3.87 16.63 2.59
C ASP A 55 4.28 15.48 1.66
N LEU A 56 5.47 15.54 1.05
CA LEU A 56 5.98 14.48 0.19
C LEU A 56 6.35 13.23 0.97
N GLN A 57 6.99 13.37 2.14
CA GLN A 57 7.27 12.25 3.04
C GLN A 57 5.97 11.60 3.51
N LYS A 58 4.98 12.41 3.89
CA LYS A 58 3.67 11.90 4.33
C LYS A 58 2.99 11.10 3.22
N ARG A 59 2.98 11.62 1.98
CA ARG A 59 2.41 10.91 0.81
C ARG A 59 3.15 9.62 0.51
N ASN A 60 4.48 9.63 0.50
CA ASN A 60 5.29 8.42 0.33
C ASN A 60 4.88 7.35 1.35
N ARG A 61 4.77 7.74 2.61
CA ARG A 61 4.39 6.83 3.69
C ARG A 61 2.97 6.25 3.50
N ILE A 62 2.01 7.08 3.12
CA ILE A 62 0.62 6.64 2.85
C ILE A 62 0.61 5.63 1.70
N ASP A 63 1.24 5.97 0.57
CA ASP A 63 1.28 5.14 -0.64
C ASP A 63 2.00 3.80 -0.36
N SER A 64 3.15 3.86 0.32
CA SER A 64 3.91 2.67 0.69
C SER A 64 3.14 1.79 1.67
N LEU A 65 2.51 2.34 2.72
CA LEU A 65 1.69 1.56 3.66
C LEU A 65 0.55 0.85 2.92
N TYR A 66 -0.09 1.55 1.98
CA TYR A 66 -1.17 0.96 1.22
C TYR A 66 -0.70 -0.23 0.38
N LEU A 67 0.44 -0.11 -0.31
CA LEU A 67 1.04 -1.21 -1.07
C LEU A 67 1.52 -2.37 -0.16
N ILE A 68 2.07 -2.05 1.00
CA ILE A 68 2.43 -3.02 2.04
C ILE A 68 1.20 -3.74 2.57
N GLY A 69 0.01 -3.14 2.57
CA GLY A 69 -1.24 -3.83 2.90
C GLY A 69 -1.77 -4.69 1.76
N LEU A 70 -1.67 -4.23 0.51
CA LEU A 70 -2.17 -4.97 -0.66
C LEU A 70 -1.38 -6.24 -0.96
N ALA A 71 -0.05 -6.24 -0.79
CA ALA A 71 0.74 -7.42 -1.12
C ALA A 71 0.41 -8.64 -0.23
N PRO A 72 0.42 -8.55 1.12
CA PRO A 72 -0.04 -9.59 2.02
C PRO A 72 -1.50 -9.96 1.78
N LEU A 73 -2.37 -9.00 1.42
CA LEU A 73 -3.77 -9.29 1.08
C LEU A 73 -3.86 -10.28 -0.10
N GLY A 74 -3.08 -10.04 -1.15
CA GLY A 74 -3.03 -10.93 -2.32
C GLY A 74 -2.39 -12.29 -2.01
N LEU A 75 -1.52 -12.36 -1.00
CA LEU A 75 -0.88 -13.59 -0.51
C LEU A 75 -1.74 -14.35 0.50
N GLY A 76 -2.94 -13.85 0.84
CA GLY A 76 -3.82 -14.45 1.86
C GLY A 76 -3.40 -14.18 3.31
N ARG A 77 -2.41 -13.32 3.55
CA ARG A 77 -1.93 -12.91 4.88
C ARG A 77 -2.83 -11.79 5.45
N VAL A 78 -4.06 -12.16 5.78
CA VAL A 78 -5.13 -11.21 6.10
C VAL A 78 -4.81 -10.30 7.30
N ALA A 79 -4.21 -10.84 8.37
CA ALA A 79 -3.89 -10.06 9.56
C ALA A 79 -2.85 -8.96 9.28
N GLU A 80 -1.81 -9.27 8.50
CA GLU A 80 -0.77 -8.31 8.09
C GLU A 80 -1.35 -7.22 7.17
N ALA A 81 -2.22 -7.63 6.24
CA ALA A 81 -2.93 -6.71 5.37
C ALA A 81 -3.80 -5.74 6.16
N GLU A 82 -4.63 -6.26 7.08
CA GLU A 82 -5.52 -5.45 7.89
C GLU A 82 -4.76 -4.41 8.73
N ALA A 83 -3.67 -4.83 9.39
CA ALA A 83 -2.83 -3.91 10.16
C ALA A 83 -2.31 -2.76 9.30
N SER A 84 -1.72 -3.07 8.14
CA SER A 84 -1.13 -2.06 7.25
C SER A 84 -2.17 -1.13 6.65
N LEU A 85 -3.35 -1.65 6.27
CA LEU A 85 -4.45 -0.83 5.74
C LEU A 85 -5.04 0.09 6.82
N ARG A 86 -5.09 -0.34 8.08
CA ARG A 86 -5.48 0.52 9.21
C ARG A 86 -4.44 1.62 9.45
N ASP A 87 -3.16 1.30 9.34
CA ASP A 87 -2.08 2.30 9.43
C ASP A 87 -2.17 3.32 8.29
N THR A 88 -2.53 2.91 7.07
CA THR A 88 -2.86 3.84 5.97
C THR A 88 -3.97 4.81 6.37
N LEU A 89 -5.09 4.29 6.90
CA LEU A 89 -6.23 5.12 7.32
C LEU A 89 -5.93 6.02 8.53
N ALA A 90 -4.99 5.63 9.38
CA ALA A 90 -4.53 6.47 10.48
C ALA A 90 -3.79 7.72 9.99
N LEU A 91 -3.14 7.66 8.81
CA LEU A 91 -2.45 8.79 8.20
C LEU A 91 -3.32 9.57 7.20
N ASP A 92 -4.23 8.89 6.52
CA ASP A 92 -5.24 9.46 5.63
C ASP A 92 -6.57 8.72 5.74
N LEU A 93 -7.47 9.27 6.58
CA LEU A 93 -8.80 8.73 6.80
C LEU A 93 -9.63 8.64 5.50
N ASN A 94 -9.37 9.50 4.52
CA ASN A 94 -10.13 9.59 3.28
C ASN A 94 -9.58 8.67 2.18
N HIS A 95 -8.58 7.84 2.48
CA HIS A 95 -7.96 6.96 1.51
C HIS A 95 -8.94 5.85 1.05
N LEU A 96 -9.64 6.10 -0.05
CA LEU A 96 -10.75 5.26 -0.55
C LEU A 96 -10.36 3.79 -0.75
N GLY A 97 -9.18 3.51 -1.32
CA GLY A 97 -8.72 2.13 -1.56
C GLY A 97 -8.61 1.31 -0.28
N ALA A 98 -7.90 1.83 0.73
CA ALA A 98 -7.78 1.21 2.04
C ALA A 98 -9.14 0.99 2.73
N GLN A 99 -10.07 1.96 2.66
CA GLN A 99 -11.43 1.77 3.18
C GLN A 99 -12.16 0.61 2.48
N GLN A 100 -12.06 0.52 1.16
CA GLN A 100 -12.72 -0.53 0.38
C GLN A 100 -12.15 -1.91 0.70
N HIS A 101 -10.84 -2.06 0.76
CA HIS A 101 -10.20 -3.34 1.08
C HIS A 101 -10.48 -3.79 2.52
N LEU A 102 -10.44 -2.88 3.51
CA LEU A 102 -10.81 -3.21 4.90
C LEU A 102 -12.28 -3.63 5.03
N ARG A 103 -13.19 -2.95 4.33
CA ARG A 103 -14.60 -3.35 4.30
C ARG A 103 -14.79 -4.74 3.72
N GLY A 104 -14.04 -5.07 2.65
CA GLY A 104 -14.04 -6.41 2.06
C GLY A 104 -13.60 -7.49 3.05
N LEU A 105 -12.55 -7.25 3.84
CA LEU A 105 -12.07 -8.18 4.86
C LEU A 105 -13.12 -8.44 5.97
N GLN A 106 -13.80 -7.38 6.43
CA GLN A 106 -14.84 -7.48 7.46
C GLN A 106 -16.09 -8.24 6.98
N SER A 107 -16.43 -8.10 5.70
CA SER A 107 -17.55 -8.82 5.09
C SER A 107 -17.26 -10.33 5.01
N SER A 108 -16.03 -10.72 4.62
CA SER A 108 -15.64 -12.13 4.54
C SER A 108 -15.60 -12.83 5.91
N ALA A 109 -15.24 -12.09 6.97
CA ALA A 109 -15.25 -12.62 8.34
C ALA A 109 -16.66 -12.88 8.90
N SER A 110 -17.69 -12.20 8.35
CA SER A 110 -19.08 -12.31 8.83
C SER A 110 -19.84 -13.50 8.22
N THR A 111 -19.38 -14.03 7.08
CA THR A 111 -20.04 -15.12 6.34
C THR A 111 -19.85 -16.52 6.96
N VAL A 112 -18.92 -16.69 7.92
CA VAL A 112 -18.63 -18.00 8.56
C VAL A 112 -19.46 -18.24 9.83
N LYS A 113 -20.44 -17.38 10.14
CA LYS A 113 -21.33 -17.52 11.30
C LYS A 113 -22.77 -17.88 10.86
N LEU A 114 -22.97 -19.08 10.31
CA LEU A 114 -24.28 -19.75 10.23
C LEU A 114 -24.11 -21.26 10.40
#